data_AF-A0A7C4ERM4-F1
#
_entry.id   AF-A0A7C4ERM4-F1
#
_cell.length_a   1.000
_cell.length_b   1.000
_cell.length_c   1.000
_cell.angle_alpha   90.00
_cell.angle_beta   90.00
_cell.angle_gamma   90.00
#
_symmetry.space_group_name_H-M   'P 1'
#
loop_
_entity.id
_entity.type
_entity.pdbx_description
1 polymer ?
#
loop_
_entity_poly.entity_id
_entity_poly.type
_entity_poly.pdbx_seq_one_letter_code
_entity_poly.pdbx_strand_id
1 'polypeptide(L)' 'MLPNSDKKKKMLLHPEQKRRYQQMSAADKIECALRLRKAAWELKWCGLRSQHPDWSEERLHQKVRELFLYART' A
#
# COMPACT_ATOMS: atom_id res chain seq x y z
N MET A 1 -29.59 21.50 2.87
CA MET A 1 -28.64 20.37 2.86
C MET A 1 -27.68 20.56 1.70
N LEU A 2 -26.48 21.10 1.96
CA LEU A 2 -25.46 21.21 0.93
C LEU A 2 -24.72 19.86 0.82
N PRO A 3 -24.53 19.32 -0.39
CA PRO A 3 -23.72 18.12 -0.56
C PRO A 3 -22.28 18.43 -0.16
N ASN A 4 -21.78 17.60 0.75
CA ASN A 4 -20.51 17.72 1.46
C ASN A 4 -19.32 17.73 0.48
N SER A 5 -18.89 18.94 0.10
CA SER A 5 -17.78 19.25 -0.83
C SER A 5 -16.40 18.86 -0.27
N ASP A 6 -16.31 18.48 1.00
CA ASP A 6 -15.03 18.19 1.67
C ASP A 6 -14.42 16.83 1.30
N LYS A 7 -15.21 15.85 0.84
CA LYS A 7 -14.68 14.52 0.47
C LYS A 7 -13.84 14.52 -0.81
N LYS A 8 -13.90 15.61 -1.60
CA LYS A 8 -13.12 15.82 -2.82
C LYS A 8 -11.92 16.74 -2.62
N LYS A 9 -11.55 17.07 -1.38
CA LYS A 9 -10.23 17.65 -1.08
C LYS A 9 -9.21 16.52 -1.26
N LYS A 10 -8.88 16.30 -2.54
CA LYS A 10 -7.95 15.31 -3.09
C LYS A 10 -6.87 14.95 -2.08
N MET A 11 -6.67 13.64 -1.89
CA MET A 11 -5.40 13.04 -1.47
C MET A 11 -4.25 13.65 -2.29
N LEU A 12 -3.79 14.82 -1.86
CA LEU A 12 -2.62 15.49 -2.36
C LEU A 12 -1.56 15.24 -1.29
N LEU A 13 -0.40 14.73 -1.72
CA LEU A 13 0.78 14.67 -0.88
C LEU A 13 0.95 16.01 -0.17
N HIS A 14 1.20 15.97 1.14
CA HIS A 14 1.52 17.17 1.90
C HIS A 14 2.64 17.94 1.17
N PRO A 15 2.64 19.29 1.15
CA PRO A 15 3.62 20.06 0.37
C PRO A 15 5.07 19.62 0.58
N GLU A 16 5.47 19.33 1.82
CA GLU A 16 6.80 18.79 2.12
C GLU A 16 7.06 17.40 1.54
N GLN A 17 6.06 16.50 1.55
CA GLN A 17 6.21 15.18 0.93
C GLN A 17 6.37 15.29 -0.59
N LYS A 18 5.63 16.22 -1.21
CA LYS A 18 5.76 16.52 -2.64
C LYS A 18 7.15 17.09 -2.95
N ARG A 19 7.63 18.05 -2.17
CA ARG A 19 8.97 18.65 -2.31
C ARG A 19 10.05 17.59 -2.22
N ARG A 20 9.99 16.72 -1.21
CA ARG A 20 10.92 15.60 -1.05
C ARG A 20 10.87 14.65 -2.24
N TYR A 21 9.69 14.22 -2.65
CA TYR A 21 9.53 13.32 -3.79
C TYR A 21 10.08 13.90 -5.10
N GLN A 22 9.94 15.20 -5.32
CA GLN A 22 10.51 15.90 -6.48
C GLN A 22 12.04 15.94 -6.46
N GLN A 23 12.66 15.94 -5.28
CA GLN A 23 14.12 15.96 -5.10
C GLN A 23 14.76 14.56 -5.16
N MET A 24 13.95 13.50 -5.08
CA MET A 24 14.45 12.12 -5.14
C MET A 24 15.01 11.78 -6.52
N SER A 25 16.16 11.11 -6.53
CA SER A 25 16.67 10.46 -7.74
C SER A 25 15.74 9.32 -8.18
N ALA A 26 15.95 8.81 -9.39
CA ALA A 26 15.22 7.62 -9.85
C ALA A 26 15.46 6.41 -8.94
N ALA A 27 16.71 6.23 -8.46
CA ALA A 27 17.07 5.15 -7.55
C ALA A 27 16.33 5.27 -6.21
N ASP A 28 16.26 6.47 -5.63
CA ASP A 28 15.53 6.72 -4.38
C ASP A 28 14.04 6.38 -4.51
N LYS A 29 13.43 6.72 -5.65
CA LYS A 29 12.02 6.40 -5.92
C LYS A 29 11.78 4.90 -5.99
N ILE A 30 12.68 4.17 -6.66
CA ILE A 30 12.60 2.70 -6.73
C ILE A 30 12.75 2.10 -5.32
N GLU A 31 13.74 2.55 -4.55
CA GLU A 31 13.96 2.10 -3.18
C GLU A 31 12.72 2.35 -2.30
N CYS A 32 12.12 3.54 -2.38
CA CYS A 32 10.88 3.84 -1.68
C CYS A 32 9.71 2.95 -2.12
N ALA A 33 9.57 2.68 -3.42
CA ALA A 33 8.55 1.78 -3.93
C ALA A 33 8.74 0.34 -3.42
N LEU A 34 9.99 -0.15 -3.35
CA LEU A 34 10.31 -1.47 -2.82
C LEU A 34 9.99 -1.58 -1.33
N ARG A 35 10.34 -0.56 -0.53
CA ARG A 35 9.97 -0.48 0.89
C ARG A 35 8.47 -0.47 1.09
N LEU A 36 7.75 0.33 0.31
CA LEU A 36 6.30 0.37 0.34
C LEU A 36 5.68 -0.98 0.00
N ARG A 37 6.19 -1.66 -1.04
CA ARG A 37 5.75 -3.01 -1.43
C ARG A 37 5.95 -4.01 -0.28
N LYS A 38 7.11 -3.98 0.37
CA LYS A 38 7.43 -4.87 1.51
C LYS A 38 6.47 -4.64 2.67
N ALA A 39 6.28 -3.38 3.07
CA ALA A 39 5.36 -3.03 4.15
C ALA A 39 3.91 -3.45 3.82
N ALA A 40 3.46 -3.18 2.59
CA ALA A 40 2.12 -3.59 2.15
C ALA A 40 1.96 -5.12 2.17
N TRP A 41 3.00 -5.87 1.80
CA TRP A 41 2.99 -7.33 1.86
C TRP A 41 2.82 -7.85 3.29
N GLU A 42 3.61 -7.32 4.21
CA GLU A 42 3.56 -7.68 5.63
C GLU A 42 2.19 -7.37 6.23
N LEU A 43 1.62 -6.20 5.93
CA LEU A 43 0.28 -5.83 6.36
C LEU A 43 -0.80 -6.80 5.83
N LYS A 44 -0.72 -7.19 4.55
CA LYS A 44 -1.65 -8.17 3.97
C LYS A 44 -1.50 -9.55 4.60
N TRP A 45 -0.27 -9.99 4.84
CA TRP A 45 0.00 -11.25 5.49
C TRP A 45 -0.56 -11.28 6.92
N CYS A 46 -0.26 -10.27 7.75
CA CYS A 46 -0.80 -10.16 9.10
C CYS A 46 -2.33 -10.11 9.11
N GLY A 47 -2.92 -9.35 8.19
CA GLY A 47 -4.38 -9.27 8.03
C GLY A 47 -5.01 -10.61 7.69
N LEU A 48 -4.41 -11.37 6.76
CA LEU A 48 -4.89 -12.71 6.39
C LEU A 48 -4.70 -13.71 7.54
N ARG A 49 -3.56 -13.69 8.23
CA ARG A 49 -3.30 -14.56 9.38
C ARG A 49 -4.31 -14.33 10.50
N SER A 50 -4.69 -13.08 10.73
CA SER A 50 -5.73 -12.74 11.71
C SER A 50 -7.13 -13.20 11.30
N GLN A 51 -7.44 -13.26 10.00
CA GLN A 51 -8.74 -13.65 9.49
C GLN A 51 -8.87 -15.17 9.30
N HIS A 52 -7.76 -15.86 9.07
CA HIS A 52 -7.69 -17.28 8.78
C HIS A 52 -6.60 -17.95 9.64
N PRO A 53 -6.83 -18.10 10.96
CA PRO A 53 -5.83 -18.64 11.88
C PRO A 53 -5.52 -20.14 11.65
N ASP A 54 -6.38 -20.84 10.93
CA ASP A 54 -6.27 -22.25 10.54
C ASP A 54 -5.43 -22.48 9.28
N TRP A 55 -5.10 -21.44 8.53
CA TRP A 55 -4.33 -21.58 7.30
C TRP A 55 -2.84 -21.79 7.58
N SER A 56 -2.21 -22.66 6.79
CA SER A 56 -0.76 -22.82 6.80
C SER A 56 -0.05 -21.55 6.30
N GLU A 57 1.20 -21.37 6.68
CA GLU A 57 2.01 -20.23 6.23
C GLU A 57 2.15 -20.20 4.70
N GLU A 58 2.31 -21.36 4.06
CA GLU A 58 2.39 -21.48 2.61
C GLU A 58 1.13 -20.96 1.93
N ARG A 59 -0.04 -21.31 2.47
CA ARG A 59 -1.33 -20.85 1.95
C ARG A 59 -1.49 -19.33 2.12
N LEU A 60 -1.06 -18.79 3.27
CA LEU A 60 -1.03 -17.33 3.49
C LEU A 60 -0.12 -16.64 2.46
N HIS A 61 1.09 -17.15 2.23
CA HIS A 61 2.02 -16.60 1.23
C HIS A 61 1.45 -16.63 -0.19
N GLN A 62 0.82 -17.74 -0.58
CA GLN A 62 0.15 -17.86 -1.88
C GLN A 62 -0.99 -16.86 -2.03
N LYS A 63 -1.82 -16.68 -0.99
CA LYS A 63 -2.93 -15.73 -1.04
C LYS A 63 -2.45 -14.28 -1.10
N VAL A 64 -1.40 -13.91 -0.37
CA VAL A 64 -0.81 -12.56 -0.50
C VAL A 64 -0.29 -12.32 -1.92
N ARG A 65 0.37 -13.31 -2.53
CA ARG A 65 0.81 -13.23 -3.94
C ARG A 65 -0.36 -12.98 -4.88
N GLU A 66 -1.45 -13.72 -4.71
CA GLU A 66 -2.67 -13.58 -5.50
C GLU A 66 -3.29 -12.18 -5.35
N LEU A 67 -3.35 -11.65 -4.12
CA LEU A 67 -3.85 -10.30 -3.86
C LEU A 67 -3.03 -9.23 -4.57
N PHE A 68 -1.69 -9.35 -4.57
CA PHE A 68 -0.83 -8.41 -5.30
C PHE A 68 -0.94 -8.56 -6.83
N LEU A 69 -1.18 -9.76 -7.34
CA LEU A 69 -1.34 -10.02 -8.77
C LEU A 69 -2.64 -9.42 -9.31
N TYR A 70 -3.73 -9.52 -8.56
CA TYR A 70 -5.06 -9.04 -8.98
C TYR A 70 -5.48 -7.72 -8.33
N ALA A 71 -4.59 -7.06 -7.59
CA ALA A 71 -4.84 -5.71 -7.09
C ALA A 71 -5.05 -4.77 -8.28
N ARG A 72 -6.24 -4.17 -8.35
CA ARG A 72 -6.58 -3.14 -9.34
C ARG A 72 -6.68 -1.78 -8.65
N THR A 73 -6.31 -0.74 -9.38
CA THR A 73 -6.41 0.68 -8.99
C THR A 73 -7.83 1.22 -9.13
#